data_AF-A0A1Y0BAH5-F1
#
_entry.id   AF-A0A1Y0BAH5-F1
#
_cell.length_a   1.000
_cell.length_b   1.000
_cell.length_c   1.000
_cell.angle_alpha   90.00
_cell.angle_beta   90.00
_cell.angle_gamma   90.00
#
_symmetry.space_group_name_H-M   'P 1'
#
loop_
_entity.id
_entity.type
_entity.pdbx_description
1 polymer ?
#
loop_
_entity_poly.entity_id
_entity_poly.type
_entity_poly.pdbx_seq_one_letter_code
_entity_poly.pdbx_strand_id
1 'polypeptide(L)' 'MKLNRGIATAILLGFVMAALPACEKKGPAEKAGEAVDDAAKKAGEAVKDAGDKIKDAVK' A
#
# COMPACT_ATOMS: atom_id res chain seq x y z
N MET A 1 -31.01 -4.05 -33.02
CA MET A 1 -29.89 -4.78 -32.36
C MET A 1 -28.56 -4.00 -32.31
N LYS A 2 -28.18 -3.23 -33.34
CA LYS A 2 -26.90 -2.47 -33.35
C LYS A 2 -26.81 -1.34 -32.31
N LEU A 3 -27.94 -0.69 -31.98
CA LEU A 3 -27.99 0.42 -31.02
C LEU A 3 -27.83 -0.02 -29.55
N ASN A 4 -28.42 -1.15 -29.16
CA ASN A 4 -28.25 -1.73 -27.82
C ASN A 4 -26.79 -2.14 -27.54
N ARG A 5 -26.08 -2.62 -28.56
CA ARG A 5 -24.68 -3.05 -28.41
C ARG A 5 -23.73 -1.86 -28.19
N GLY A 6 -24.01 -0.70 -28.78
CA GLY A 6 -23.23 0.51 -28.55
C GLY A 6 -23.44 1.10 -27.14
N ILE A 7 -24.68 1.10 -26.65
CA ILE A 7 -25.02 1.60 -25.30
C ILE A 7 -24.37 0.74 -24.22
N ALA A 8 -24.41 -0.58 -24.35
CA ALA A 8 -23.77 -1.49 -23.40
C ALA A 8 -22.25 -1.26 -23.30
N THR A 9 -21.57 -1.05 -24.43
CA THR A 9 -20.13 -0.77 -24.45
C THR A 9 -19.80 0.60 -23.84
N ALA A 10 -20.63 1.61 -24.07
CA ALA A 10 -20.45 2.95 -23.49
C ALA A 10 -20.61 2.95 -21.96
N ILE A 11 -21.58 2.19 -21.43
CA ILE A 11 -21.78 2.04 -19.98
C ILE A 11 -20.60 1.33 -19.32
N LEU A 12 -20.09 0.25 -19.94
CA LEU A 12 -18.91 -0.46 -19.45
C LEU A 12 -17.67 0.43 -19.40
N LEU A 13 -17.42 1.19 -20.46
CA LEU A 13 -16.29 2.13 -20.52
C LEU A 13 -16.42 3.26 -19.49
N GLY A 14 -17.63 3.78 -19.29
CA GLY A 14 -17.90 4.81 -18.28
C GLY A 14 -17.68 4.32 -16.84
N PHE A 15 -18.10 3.08 -16.54
CA PHE A 15 -17.91 2.49 -15.22
C PHE A 15 -16.43 2.23 -14.91
N VAL A 16 -15.67 1.76 -15.91
CA VAL A 16 -14.21 1.60 -15.78
C VAL A 16 -13.56 2.93 -15.48
N MET A 17 -13.80 3.98 -16.27
CA MET A 17 -13.19 5.30 -16.03
C MET A 17 -13.53 5.91 -14.66
N ALA A 18 -14.72 5.64 -14.12
CA ALA A 18 -15.10 6.10 -12.78
C ALA A 18 -14.45 5.30 -11.64
N ALA A 19 -14.10 4.02 -11.87
CA ALA A 19 -13.50 3.14 -10.87
C ALA A 19 -11.96 3.19 -10.82
N LEU A 20 -11.29 3.60 -11.90
CA LEU A 20 -9.82 3.76 -11.93
C LEU A 20 -9.25 4.61 -10.76
N PRO A 21 -9.78 5.80 -10.42
CA PRO A 21 -9.21 6.62 -9.35
C PRO A 21 -9.33 5.97 -7.95
N ALA A 22 -10.16 4.94 -7.80
CA ALA A 22 -10.23 4.16 -6.56
C ALA A 22 -9.10 3.12 -6.44
N CYS A 23 -8.41 2.77 -7.53
CA CYS A 23 -7.29 1.84 -7.53
C CYS A 23 -5.93 2.52 -7.31
N GLU A 24 -5.79 3.82 -7.57
CA GLU A 24 -4.49 4.51 -7.51
C GLU A 24 -4.14 5.09 -6.13
N LYS A 25 -5.11 5.27 -5.22
CA LYS A 25 -4.86 5.86 -3.90
C LYS A 25 -4.79 4.79 -2.82
N LYS A 26 -3.61 4.67 -2.21
CA LYS A 26 -3.32 3.82 -1.06
C LYS A 26 -4.41 3.94 0.00
N GLY A 27 -5.06 2.81 0.32
CA GLY A 27 -6.20 2.76 1.23
C GLY A 27 -5.80 3.08 2.68
N PRO A 28 -6.78 3.39 3.55
CA PRO A 28 -6.53 3.63 4.97
C PRO A 28 -5.80 2.47 5.66
N ALA A 29 -6.16 1.23 5.31
CA ALA A 29 -5.53 0.03 5.83
C ALA A 29 -4.08 -0.13 5.36
N GLU A 30 -3.79 0.15 4.10
CA GLU A 30 -2.42 0.10 3.56
C GLU A 30 -1.52 1.18 4.19
N LYS A 31 -2.05 2.39 4.43
CA LYS A 31 -1.33 3.46 5.13
C LYS A 31 -1.03 3.07 6.59
N ALA A 32 -2.00 2.48 7.28
CA ALA A 32 -1.80 1.99 8.63
C ALA A 32 -0.78 0.83 8.68
N GLY A 33 -0.87 -0.11 7.74
CA GLY A 33 0.10 -1.20 7.59
C GLY A 33 1.52 -0.68 7.36
N GLU A 34 1.69 0.29 6.47
CA GLU A 34 2.99 0.93 6.23
C GLU A 34 3.54 1.63 7.48
N ALA A 35 2.70 2.36 8.23
CA ALA A 35 3.14 3.01 9.46
C ALA A 35 3.58 2.00 10.54
N VAL A 36 2.89 0.87 10.65
CA VAL A 36 3.25 -0.21 11.58
C VAL A 36 4.55 -0.89 11.16
N ASP A 37 4.72 -1.18 9.87
CA ASP A 37 5.95 -1.78 9.32
C ASP A 37 7.17 -0.88 9.56
N ASP A 38 7.03 0.43 9.29
CA ASP A 38 8.10 1.42 9.50
C ASP A 38 8.49 1.54 10.98
N ALA A 39 7.50 1.51 11.87
CA ALA A 39 7.72 1.51 13.32
C ALA A 39 8.43 0.23 13.79
N ALA A 40 8.01 -0.94 13.29
CA ALA A 40 8.63 -2.21 13.61
C ALA A 40 10.09 -2.27 13.13
N LYS A 41 10.37 -1.76 11.93
CA LYS A 41 11.72 -1.67 11.37
C LYS A 41 12.64 -0.80 12.23
N LYS A 42 12.19 0.41 12.60
CA LYS A 42 12.96 1.30 13.48
C LYS A 42 13.23 0.69 14.84
N ALA A 43 12.25 0.02 15.44
CA ALA A 43 12.44 -0.69 16.70
C ALA A 43 13.48 -1.82 16.56
N GLY A 44 13.42 -2.60 15.48
CA GLY A 44 14.38 -3.65 15.18
C GLY A 44 15.80 -3.13 14.99
N GLU A 45 15.97 -2.01 14.26
CA GLU A 45 17.27 -1.36 14.09
C GLU A 45 17.83 -0.87 15.43
N ALA A 46 17.03 -0.21 16.26
CA ALA A 46 17.47 0.26 17.58
C ALA A 46 17.92 -0.87 18.51
N VAL A 47 17.20 -2.00 18.51
CA VAL A 47 17.58 -3.20 19.28
C VAL A 47 18.89 -3.80 18.75
N LYS A 48 19.07 -3.84 17.43
CA LYS A 48 20.27 -4.37 16.81
C LYS A 48 21.49 -3.50 17.13
N ASP A 49 21.36 -2.18 17.01
CA ASP A 49 22.39 -1.20 17.39
C ASP A 49 22.77 -1.33 18.87
N ALA A 50 21.80 -1.46 19.77
CA ALA A 50 22.06 -1.68 21.18
C ALA A 50 22.84 -3.00 21.41
N GLY A 51 22.42 -4.07 20.74
CA GLY A 51 23.08 -5.38 20.79
C GLY A 51 24.52 -5.34 20.29
N ASP A 52 24.78 -4.67 19.17
CA ASP A 52 26.13 -4.50 18.62
C ASP A 52 27.04 -3.72 19.59
N LYS A 53 26.55 -2.61 20.17
CA LYS A 53 27.31 -1.84 21.17
C LYS A 53 27.68 -2.66 22.40
N ILE A 54 26.79 -3.53 22.86
CA ILE A 54 27.05 -4.43 24.01
C ILE A 54 28.11 -5.48 23.63
N LYS A 55 28.05 -6.03 22.41
CA LYS A 55 29.05 -6.97 21.92
C LYS A 55 30.43 -6.33 21.80
N ASP A 56 30.52 -5.12 21.28
CA ASP A 56 31.78 -4.37 21.21
C ASP A 56 32.34 -4.07 22.61
N ALA A 57 31.49 -3.75 23.59
CA ALA A 57 31.93 -3.48 24.97
C ALA A 57 32.38 -4.74 25.74
N VAL A 58 31.95 -5.93 25.30
CA VAL A 58 32.30 -7.23 25.91
C VAL A 58 33.49 -7.89 25.23
N LYS A 59 33.91 -7.39 24.05
CA LYS A 59 35.07 -7.87 23.30
C LYS A 59 36.38 -7.31 23.84
#